data_AF-A0A1W9V1K3-F1
#
_entry.id   AF-A0A1W9V1K3-F1
#
_cell.length_a   1.000
_cell.length_b   1.000
_cell.length_c   1.000
_cell.angle_alpha   90.00
_cell.angle_beta   90.00
_cell.angle_gamma   90.00
#
_symmetry.space_group_name_H-M   'P 1'
#
loop_
_entity.id
_entity.type
_entity.pdbx_description
1 polymer ?
#
loop_
_entity_poly.entity_id
_entity_poly.type
_entity_poly.pdbx_seq_one_letter_code
_entity_poly.pdbx_strand_id
1 'polypeptide(L)'
;MMNLLERKVPAVLNSEYTGLTLWDALAKHYHWSYWTQALTGTRVVLITSGVVICAALVVTVAWFNKSKALGFSKGSVLSISFILFLALGGIISPFEPLGGGRHNYDCGKGVIDSYEEAASHISQYIKPGDLIYWQGGGVQVVLLALDDIKLFPPQLNSGASYHLGGDIESLTKYGYWNEELSHQWAKEADVLLIEEHALTDWLIEYTSTNKFETAPPTTQIGCQEGSSLHLYRRLP
;
A
#
# COMPACT_ATOMS: atom_id res chain seq x y z
N MET A 1 -15.70 37.02 -23.28
CA MET A 1 -16.42 36.80 -22.01
C MET A 1 -16.73 35.32 -21.90
N MET A 2 -15.96 34.60 -21.09
CA MET A 2 -16.09 33.15 -20.93
C MET A 2 -16.03 32.89 -19.42
N ASN A 3 -17.18 32.48 -18.86
CA ASN A 3 -17.33 32.19 -17.44
C ASN A 3 -16.59 30.90 -17.10
N LEU A 4 -15.65 31.01 -16.16
CA LEU A 4 -15.03 29.90 -15.46
C LEU A 4 -16.12 29.17 -14.66
N LEU A 5 -16.38 27.91 -15.00
CA LEU A 5 -17.18 27.02 -14.18
C LEU A 5 -16.36 26.66 -12.94
N GLU A 6 -16.68 27.31 -11.82
CA GLU A 6 -16.32 26.89 -10.48
C GLU A 6 -16.77 25.43 -10.28
N ARG A 7 -15.81 24.50 -10.21
CA ARG A 7 -16.03 23.20 -9.57
C ARG A 7 -16.30 23.46 -8.09
N LYS A 8 -17.57 23.53 -7.70
CA LYS A 8 -17.97 23.30 -6.30
C LYS A 8 -17.65 21.85 -5.97
N VAL A 9 -16.54 21.65 -5.26
CA VAL A 9 -16.25 20.42 -4.54
C VAL A 9 -17.45 20.15 -3.62
N PRO A 10 -18.10 18.98 -3.69
CA PRO A 10 -19.21 18.69 -2.81
C PRO A 10 -18.70 18.72 -1.36
N ALA A 11 -19.40 19.50 -0.55
CA ALA A 11 -19.24 19.54 0.88
C ALA A 11 -19.38 18.12 1.42
N VAL A 12 -18.29 17.59 1.99
CA VAL A 12 -18.30 16.42 2.86
C VAL A 12 -19.11 16.80 4.09
N LEU A 13 -20.41 16.55 4.04
CA LEU A 13 -21.28 16.60 5.19
C LEU A 13 -21.53 15.17 5.67
N ASN A 14 -21.12 14.97 6.92
CA ASN A 14 -21.50 13.92 7.86
C ASN A 14 -20.78 12.57 7.76
N SER A 15 -19.67 12.46 8.50
CA SER A 15 -19.58 11.40 9.51
C SER A 15 -18.96 11.97 10.79
N GLU A 16 -19.73 11.93 11.88
CA GLU A 16 -19.26 12.17 13.23
C GLU A 16 -18.08 11.24 13.55
N TYR A 17 -16.88 11.80 13.70
CA TYR A 17 -15.81 11.21 14.48
C TYR A 17 -15.21 12.31 15.35
N THR A 18 -15.80 12.48 16.52
CA THR A 18 -15.17 13.17 17.64
C THR A 18 -13.90 12.42 18.02
N GLY A 19 -12.77 12.87 17.49
CA GLY A 19 -11.46 12.30 17.78
C GLY A 19 -10.46 12.50 16.65
N LEU A 20 -10.27 13.75 16.18
CA LEU A 20 -9.05 14.07 15.43
C LEU A 20 -7.87 13.75 16.35
N THR A 21 -7.15 12.68 16.04
CA THR A 21 -5.92 12.37 16.77
C THR A 21 -4.90 13.47 16.45
N LEU A 22 -3.97 13.75 17.38
CA LEU A 22 -2.89 14.72 17.14
C LEU A 22 -2.17 14.45 15.81
N TRP A 23 -2.10 13.19 15.41
CA TRP A 23 -1.48 12.72 14.17
C TRP A 23 -2.24 13.17 12.93
N ASP A 24 -3.57 13.15 12.92
CA ASP A 24 -4.39 13.61 11.79
C ASP A 24 -4.24 15.12 11.56
N ALA A 25 -4.11 15.90 12.65
CA ALA A 25 -3.89 17.34 12.58
C ALA A 25 -2.51 17.68 12.00
N LEU A 26 -1.46 16.94 12.42
CA LEU A 26 -0.09 17.12 11.92
C LEU A 26 0.03 16.68 10.46
N ALA A 27 -0.55 15.53 10.10
CA ALA A 27 -0.58 15.01 8.75
C ALA A 27 -1.17 16.00 7.74
N LYS A 28 -2.29 16.62 8.13
CA LYS A 28 -2.97 17.63 7.31
C LYS A 28 -2.15 18.91 7.17
N HIS A 29 -1.43 19.32 8.20
CA HIS A 29 -0.59 20.53 8.16
C HIS A 29 0.66 20.36 7.30
N TYR A 30 1.28 19.17 7.32
CA TYR A 30 2.52 18.89 6.61
C TYR A 30 2.35 18.16 5.27
N HIS A 31 1.10 17.99 4.80
CA HIS A 31 0.77 17.28 3.55
C HIS A 31 1.40 15.88 3.46
N TRP A 32 1.45 15.16 4.58
CA TRP A 32 2.06 13.83 4.62
C TRP A 32 1.18 12.80 3.93
N SER A 33 1.77 12.02 3.01
CA SER A 33 1.09 10.87 2.41
C SER A 33 0.79 9.81 3.47
N TYR A 34 -0.21 8.97 3.20
CA TYR A 34 -0.60 7.89 4.11
C TYR A 34 0.60 7.01 4.54
N TRP A 35 1.49 6.68 3.59
CA TRP A 35 2.71 5.93 3.83
C TRP A 35 3.71 6.65 4.73
N THR A 36 3.84 7.99 4.61
CA THR A 36 4.69 8.74 5.53
C THR A 36 4.07 8.85 6.92
N GLN A 37 2.75 8.90 7.07
CA GLN A 37 2.12 8.88 8.39
C GLN A 37 2.32 7.54 9.12
N ALA A 38 2.06 6.44 8.44
CA ALA A 38 2.21 5.09 8.99
C ALA A 38 3.68 4.79 9.36
N LEU A 39 4.63 5.25 8.54
CA LEU A 39 6.06 5.07 8.81
C LEU A 39 6.58 6.04 9.86
N THR A 40 6.22 7.33 9.82
CA THR A 40 6.80 8.35 10.71
C THR A 40 6.22 8.27 12.13
N GLY A 41 4.91 8.06 12.27
CA GLY A 41 4.26 7.89 13.58
C GLY A 41 4.78 6.65 14.30
N THR A 42 4.76 5.50 13.61
CA THR A 42 5.24 4.22 14.16
C THR A 42 6.74 4.27 14.45
N ARG A 43 7.56 4.85 13.56
CA ARG A 43 9.02 4.96 13.80
C ARG A 43 9.35 5.90 14.94
N VAL A 44 8.66 7.04 15.09
CA VAL A 44 8.92 7.96 16.21
C VAL A 44 8.50 7.33 17.54
N VAL A 45 7.36 6.64 17.60
CA VAL A 45 6.93 5.91 18.81
C VAL A 45 7.90 4.77 19.14
N LEU A 46 8.37 4.01 18.15
CA LEU A 46 9.35 2.93 18.35
C LEU A 46 10.74 3.44 18.76
N ILE A 47 11.21 4.54 18.15
CA ILE A 47 12.51 5.15 18.50
C ILE A 47 12.44 5.75 19.91
N THR A 48 11.39 6.50 20.22
CA THR A 48 11.25 7.13 21.55
C THR A 48 11.08 6.09 22.65
N SER A 49 10.24 5.07 22.45
CA SER A 49 10.13 3.95 23.39
C SER A 49 11.43 3.17 23.53
N GLY A 50 12.14 2.91 22.42
CA GLY A 50 13.46 2.28 22.44
C GLY A 50 14.50 3.07 23.25
N VAL A 51 14.57 4.39 23.08
CA VAL A 51 15.48 5.27 23.83
C VAL A 51 15.15 5.27 25.33
N VAL A 52 13.86 5.37 25.68
CA VAL A 52 13.41 5.34 27.09
C VAL A 52 13.77 4.00 27.74
N ILE A 53 13.57 2.89 27.02
CA ILE A 53 13.90 1.55 27.50
C ILE A 53 15.42 1.39 27.67
N CYS A 54 16.23 1.83 26.69
CA CYS A 54 17.68 1.81 26.80
C CYS A 54 18.18 2.66 27.99
N ALA A 55 17.62 3.85 28.19
CA ALA A 55 17.95 4.70 29.33
C ALA A 55 17.57 4.02 30.66
N ALA A 56 16.38 3.42 30.74
CA ALA A 56 15.95 2.67 31.92
C ALA A 56 16.86 1.47 32.22
N LEU A 57 17.29 0.73 31.18
CA LEU A 57 18.25 -0.37 31.31
C LEU A 57 19.61 0.11 31.83
N VAL A 58 20.14 1.21 31.28
CA VAL A 58 21.41 1.80 31.73
C VAL A 58 21.31 2.26 33.18
N VAL A 59 20.23 2.93 33.57
CA VAL A 59 20.00 3.37 34.96
C VAL A 59 19.90 2.18 35.90
N THR A 60 19.18 1.13 35.50
CA THR A 60 19.00 -0.08 36.30
C THR A 60 20.34 -0.79 36.51
N VAL A 61 21.13 -0.98 35.44
CA VAL A 61 22.48 -1.56 35.51
C VAL A 61 23.42 -0.69 36.35
N ALA A 62 23.36 0.63 36.20
CA ALA A 62 24.18 1.56 36.99
C ALA A 62 23.82 1.55 38.49
N TRP A 63 22.54 1.41 38.82
CA TRP A 63 22.06 1.34 40.20
C TRP A 63 22.45 0.02 40.86
N PHE A 64 22.27 -1.12 40.18
CA PHE A 64 22.70 -2.44 40.69
C PHE A 64 24.21 -2.57 40.82
N ASN A 65 25.00 -1.96 39.91
CA ASN A 65 26.46 -1.91 40.04
C ASN A 65 26.92 -1.11 41.28
N LYS A 66 26.10 -0.16 41.77
CA LYS A 66 26.38 0.57 43.02
C LYS A 66 25.91 -0.18 44.27
N SER A 67 24.85 -0.98 44.18
CA SER A 67 24.38 -1.77 45.33
C SER A 67 25.18 -3.07 45.45
N LYS A 68 26.10 -3.16 46.42
CA LYS A 68 26.81 -4.42 46.77
C LYS A 68 25.89 -5.50 47.40
N ALA A 69 24.57 -5.29 47.38
CA ALA A 69 23.61 -5.95 48.26
C ALA A 69 23.05 -7.29 47.73
N LEU A 70 23.21 -7.58 46.44
CA LEU A 70 22.68 -8.79 45.83
C LEU A 70 23.81 -9.41 45.01
N GLY A 71 24.35 -10.55 45.44
CA GLY A 71 25.53 -11.22 44.86
C GLY A 71 25.35 -11.78 43.45
N PHE A 72 24.62 -11.08 42.58
CA PHE A 72 24.42 -11.42 41.18
C PHE A 72 25.68 -11.11 40.35
N SER A 73 26.13 -12.10 39.58
CA SER A 73 27.14 -11.91 38.54
C SER A 73 26.63 -10.90 37.50
N LYS A 74 27.50 -10.01 37.00
CA LYS A 74 27.16 -8.98 36.00
C LYS A 74 26.47 -9.55 34.74
N GLY A 75 26.78 -10.80 34.37
CA GLY A 75 26.12 -11.49 33.24
C GLY A 75 24.66 -11.88 33.49
N SER A 76 24.27 -12.09 34.76
CA SER A 76 22.90 -12.47 35.12
C SER A 76 21.91 -11.31 35.03
N VAL A 77 22.34 -10.09 35.39
CA VAL A 77 21.48 -8.89 35.32
C VAL A 77 21.16 -8.53 33.87
N LEU A 78 22.17 -8.53 32.99
CA LEU A 78 21.97 -8.24 31.56
C LEU A 78 21.01 -9.26 30.91
N SER A 79 21.16 -10.54 31.25
CA SER A 79 20.31 -11.61 30.73
C SER A 79 18.86 -11.47 31.22
N ILE A 80 18.66 -11.18 32.51
CA ILE A 80 17.32 -10.96 33.08
C ILE A 80 16.65 -9.74 32.43
N SER A 81 17.40 -8.64 32.27
CA SER A 81 16.92 -7.44 31.59
C SER A 81 16.51 -7.70 30.13
N PHE A 82 17.28 -8.48 29.38
CA PHE A 82 16.96 -8.84 28.00
C PHE A 82 15.73 -9.75 27.92
N ILE A 83 15.61 -10.73 28.82
CA ILE A 83 14.44 -11.62 28.91
C ILE A 83 13.19 -10.82 29.24
N LEU A 84 13.25 -9.89 30.21
CA LEU A 84 12.13 -9.02 30.55
C LEU A 84 11.73 -8.12 29.39
N PHE A 85 12.69 -7.59 28.63
CA PHE A 85 12.42 -6.81 27.43
C PHE A 85 11.67 -7.62 26.37
N LEU A 86 12.16 -8.83 26.06
CA LEU A 86 11.50 -9.71 25.10
C LEU A 86 10.11 -10.15 25.58
N ALA A 87 9.97 -10.45 26.87
CA ALA A 87 8.68 -10.83 27.45
C ALA A 87 7.67 -9.68 27.38
N LEU A 88 8.08 -8.47 27.76
CA LEU A 88 7.21 -7.28 27.67
C LEU A 88 6.87 -6.95 26.21
N GLY A 89 7.85 -6.99 25.31
CA GLY A 89 7.62 -6.79 23.88
C GLY A 89 6.64 -7.81 23.29
N GLY A 90 6.75 -9.09 23.69
CA GLY A 90 5.84 -10.14 23.27
C GLY A 90 4.43 -10.03 23.86
N ILE A 91 4.30 -9.54 25.10
CA ILE A 91 2.98 -9.29 25.73
C ILE A 91 2.28 -8.08 25.12
N ILE A 92 3.06 -7.08 24.71
CA ILE A 92 2.54 -5.81 24.19
C ILE A 92 2.34 -5.85 22.66
N SER A 93 2.98 -6.77 21.94
CA SER A 93 2.84 -6.89 20.48
C SER A 93 1.42 -7.10 19.95
N PRO A 94 0.49 -7.84 20.62
CA PRO A 94 -0.89 -7.96 20.14
C PRO A 94 -1.75 -6.72 20.46
N PHE A 95 -1.23 -5.70 21.14
CA PHE A 95 -2.01 -4.51 21.48
C PHE A 95 -2.16 -3.62 20.24
N GLU A 96 -3.38 -3.48 19.72
CA GLU A 96 -3.72 -2.78 18.46
C GLU A 96 -2.97 -1.47 18.17
N PRO A 97 -2.85 -0.50 19.12
CA PRO A 97 -2.15 0.75 18.85
C PRO A 97 -0.63 0.60 18.66
N LEU A 98 -0.05 -0.54 19.08
CA LEU A 98 1.38 -0.84 18.95
C LEU A 98 1.65 -1.94 17.90
N GLY A 99 0.67 -2.81 17.67
CA GLY A 99 0.70 -3.86 16.64
C GLY A 99 0.28 -3.40 15.24
N GLY A 100 -0.28 -2.18 15.11
CA GLY A 100 -0.65 -1.60 13.82
C GLY A 100 -1.92 -2.20 13.23
N GLY A 101 -2.96 -2.39 14.07
CA GLY A 101 -4.20 -3.10 13.74
C GLY A 101 -5.13 -2.39 12.74
N ARG A 102 -4.70 -2.21 11.49
CA ARG A 102 -5.66 -2.16 10.39
C ARG A 102 -5.83 -3.57 9.87
N HIS A 103 -6.94 -4.18 10.20
CA HIS A 103 -7.25 -5.50 9.69
C HIS A 103 -7.88 -5.37 8.31
N ASN A 104 -7.52 -6.28 7.40
CA ASN A 104 -8.12 -6.38 6.06
C ASN A 104 -9.62 -6.73 6.06
N TYR A 105 -10.29 -6.74 7.22
CA TYR A 105 -11.72 -6.95 7.40
C TYR A 105 -12.45 -5.75 8.03
N ASP A 106 -11.74 -4.70 8.45
CA ASP A 106 -12.35 -3.48 9.02
C ASP A 106 -12.78 -2.48 7.93
N CYS A 107 -13.16 -2.96 6.74
CA CYS A 107 -13.84 -2.14 5.75
C CYS A 107 -15.36 -2.27 5.92
N GLY A 108 -16.07 -1.14 5.77
CA GLY A 108 -17.54 -1.10 5.91
C GLY A 108 -18.31 -1.95 4.88
N LYS A 109 -17.61 -2.55 3.90
CA LYS A 109 -18.15 -3.44 2.86
C LYS A 109 -17.39 -4.78 2.90
N GLY A 110 -18.09 -5.89 2.66
CA GLY A 110 -17.49 -7.21 2.56
C GLY A 110 -16.40 -7.24 1.48
N VAL A 111 -15.21 -7.75 1.83
CA VAL A 111 -14.08 -7.85 0.91
C VAL A 111 -14.47 -8.66 -0.33
N ILE A 112 -15.07 -9.83 -0.15
CA ILE A 112 -15.48 -10.71 -1.26
C ILE A 112 -16.44 -9.97 -2.19
N ASP A 113 -17.50 -9.35 -1.64
CA ASP A 113 -18.49 -8.61 -2.41
C ASP A 113 -17.85 -7.48 -3.25
N SER A 114 -16.83 -6.81 -2.71
CA SER A 114 -16.11 -5.76 -3.46
C SER A 114 -15.30 -6.32 -4.63
N TYR A 115 -14.70 -7.50 -4.50
CA TYR A 115 -14.00 -8.17 -5.59
C TYR A 115 -14.98 -8.67 -6.65
N GLU A 116 -16.10 -9.26 -6.25
CA GLU A 116 -17.14 -9.74 -7.17
C GLU A 116 -17.79 -8.58 -7.95
N GLU A 117 -18.05 -7.45 -7.28
CA GLU A 117 -18.56 -6.24 -7.95
C GLU A 117 -17.54 -5.70 -8.96
N ALA A 118 -16.27 -5.58 -8.56
CA ALA A 118 -15.22 -5.11 -9.45
C ALA A 118 -15.02 -6.05 -10.65
N ALA A 119 -14.98 -7.36 -10.41
CA ALA A 119 -14.92 -8.40 -11.43
C ALA A 119 -16.09 -8.30 -12.42
N SER A 120 -17.31 -8.17 -11.90
CA SER A 120 -18.52 -8.02 -12.72
C SER A 120 -18.54 -6.70 -13.49
N HIS A 121 -17.88 -5.65 -12.99
CA HIS A 121 -17.76 -4.37 -13.68
C HIS A 121 -16.76 -4.48 -14.83
N ILE A 122 -15.55 -4.98 -14.58
CA ILE A 122 -14.49 -5.03 -15.60
C ILE A 122 -14.81 -6.02 -16.74
N SER A 123 -15.54 -7.10 -16.46
CA SER A 123 -15.95 -8.09 -17.47
C SER A 123 -16.92 -7.55 -18.52
N GLN A 124 -17.57 -6.41 -18.26
CA GLN A 124 -18.43 -5.74 -19.24
C GLN A 124 -17.63 -5.01 -20.32
N TYR A 125 -16.36 -4.68 -20.04
CA TYR A 125 -15.52 -3.86 -20.91
C TYR A 125 -14.38 -4.65 -21.58
N ILE A 126 -13.94 -5.73 -20.94
CA ILE A 126 -12.88 -6.61 -21.43
C ILE A 126 -13.51 -7.75 -22.22
N LYS A 127 -13.00 -7.97 -23.44
CA LYS A 127 -13.48 -9.02 -24.34
C LYS A 127 -12.54 -10.23 -24.28
N PRO A 128 -13.07 -11.44 -24.52
CA PRO A 128 -12.22 -12.62 -24.71
C PRO A 128 -11.17 -12.38 -25.78
N GLY A 129 -9.93 -12.78 -25.48
CA GLY A 129 -8.78 -12.65 -26.36
C GLY A 129 -8.02 -11.32 -26.28
N ASP A 130 -8.53 -10.32 -25.55
CA ASP A 130 -7.86 -9.02 -25.34
C ASP A 130 -6.49 -9.24 -24.64
N LEU A 131 -5.47 -8.52 -25.10
CA LEU A 131 -4.19 -8.40 -24.43
C LEU A 131 -4.25 -7.26 -23.39
N ILE A 132 -4.09 -7.62 -22.12
CA ILE A 132 -4.21 -6.71 -20.99
C ILE A 132 -2.83 -6.32 -20.48
N TYR A 133 -2.59 -5.01 -20.42
CA TYR A 133 -1.54 -4.44 -19.60
C TYR A 133 -2.06 -4.27 -18.17
N TRP A 134 -1.44 -4.98 -17.23
CA TRP A 134 -1.81 -4.93 -15.82
C TRP A 134 -0.81 -4.07 -15.04
N GLN A 135 -1.29 -2.98 -14.44
CA GLN A 135 -0.51 -2.17 -13.53
C GLN A 135 -1.23 -2.05 -12.20
N GLY A 136 -0.96 -3.02 -11.34
CA GLY A 136 -1.46 -3.08 -9.97
C GLY A 136 -0.57 -3.99 -9.14
N GLY A 137 -0.98 -4.31 -7.92
CA GLY A 137 -0.28 -5.25 -7.05
C GLY A 137 -1.08 -5.75 -5.86
N GLY A 138 -2.28 -5.21 -5.62
CA GLY A 138 -3.12 -5.56 -4.48
C GLY A 138 -4.38 -6.34 -4.84
N VAL A 139 -4.86 -6.23 -6.09
CA VAL A 139 -6.20 -6.73 -6.46
C VAL A 139 -6.20 -7.64 -7.69
N GLN A 140 -5.07 -8.26 -8.03
CA GLN A 140 -4.92 -9.14 -9.20
C GLN A 140 -5.91 -10.33 -9.26
N VAL A 141 -6.55 -10.67 -8.13
CA VAL A 141 -7.60 -11.71 -8.05
C VAL A 141 -8.77 -11.42 -8.99
N VAL A 142 -9.08 -10.14 -9.27
CA VAL A 142 -10.15 -9.76 -10.22
C VAL A 142 -9.91 -10.29 -11.64
N LEU A 143 -8.65 -10.52 -12.03
CA LEU A 143 -8.31 -11.04 -13.35
C LEU A 143 -8.81 -12.47 -13.55
N LEU A 144 -9.06 -13.22 -12.46
CA LEU A 144 -9.59 -14.59 -12.54
C LEU A 144 -11.04 -14.65 -13.03
N ALA A 145 -11.76 -13.53 -13.01
CA ALA A 145 -13.14 -13.45 -13.48
C ALA A 145 -13.24 -13.15 -14.99
N LEU A 146 -12.11 -12.96 -15.67
CA LEU A 146 -12.05 -12.62 -17.08
C LEU A 146 -11.81 -13.88 -17.92
N ASP A 147 -12.62 -14.07 -18.95
CA ASP A 147 -12.53 -15.23 -19.84
C ASP A 147 -11.49 -15.04 -20.95
N ASP A 148 -10.61 -16.03 -21.14
CA ASP A 148 -9.65 -16.14 -22.24
C ASP A 148 -8.81 -14.86 -22.49
N ILE A 149 -8.31 -14.25 -21.41
CA ILE A 149 -7.46 -13.06 -21.51
C ILE A 149 -5.99 -13.40 -21.74
N LYS A 150 -5.26 -12.47 -22.35
CA LYS A 150 -3.80 -12.51 -22.46
C LYS A 150 -3.19 -11.45 -21.56
N LEU A 151 -2.09 -11.79 -20.90
CA LEU A 151 -1.39 -10.92 -19.96
C LEU A 151 0.11 -11.02 -20.20
N PHE A 152 0.87 -10.03 -19.72
CA PHE A 152 2.31 -10.12 -19.61
C PHE A 152 2.66 -10.77 -18.26
N PRO A 153 3.10 -12.05 -18.21
CA PRO A 153 3.19 -12.81 -16.97
C PRO A 153 4.01 -12.14 -15.84
N PRO A 154 5.12 -11.44 -16.12
CA PRO A 154 5.88 -10.73 -15.08
C PRO A 154 5.06 -9.70 -14.30
N GLN A 155 4.04 -9.08 -14.90
CA GLN A 155 3.22 -8.05 -14.25
C GLN A 155 2.36 -8.61 -13.11
N LEU A 156 2.04 -9.90 -13.10
CA LEU A 156 1.21 -10.51 -12.06
C LEU A 156 1.82 -10.41 -10.65
N ASN A 157 3.15 -10.34 -10.57
CA ASN A 157 3.86 -10.17 -9.30
C ASN A 157 4.28 -8.72 -9.03
N SER A 158 3.81 -7.77 -9.85
CA SER A 158 3.97 -6.33 -9.64
C SER A 158 5.40 -5.94 -9.26
N GLY A 159 5.58 -5.20 -8.17
CA GLY A 159 6.87 -4.75 -7.65
C GLY A 159 7.81 -5.88 -7.24
N ALA A 160 7.34 -7.10 -6.99
CA ALA A 160 8.22 -8.22 -6.61
C ALA A 160 9.00 -8.79 -7.80
N SER A 161 8.57 -8.52 -9.03
CA SER A 161 9.27 -8.88 -10.27
C SER A 161 9.86 -7.67 -10.99
N TYR A 162 9.75 -6.46 -10.41
CA TYR A 162 10.26 -5.23 -11.01
C TYR A 162 11.75 -5.03 -10.72
N HIS A 163 12.52 -4.66 -11.75
CA HIS A 163 13.94 -4.34 -11.67
C HIS A 163 14.23 -2.94 -12.21
N LEU A 164 15.19 -2.26 -11.59
CA LEU A 164 15.72 -1.00 -12.10
C LEU A 164 16.76 -1.30 -13.20
N GLY A 165 16.47 -0.86 -14.43
CA GLY A 165 17.31 -1.12 -15.59
C GLY A 165 17.34 -2.60 -15.99
N GLY A 166 18.47 -3.06 -16.54
CA GLY A 166 18.63 -4.42 -17.03
C GLY A 166 18.22 -4.60 -18.49
N ASP A 167 18.79 -5.64 -19.12
CA ASP A 167 18.47 -6.03 -20.50
C ASP A 167 17.10 -6.71 -20.58
N ILE A 168 16.26 -6.26 -21.51
CA ILE A 168 14.86 -6.69 -21.63
C ILE A 168 14.72 -8.19 -21.93
N GLU A 169 15.62 -8.76 -22.74
CA GLU A 169 15.59 -10.19 -23.08
C GLU A 169 15.94 -11.04 -21.87
N SER A 170 16.96 -10.63 -21.12
CA SER A 170 17.36 -11.29 -19.88
C SER A 170 16.26 -11.22 -18.82
N LEU A 171 15.65 -10.06 -18.63
CA LEU A 171 14.59 -9.87 -17.63
C LEU A 171 13.37 -10.75 -17.94
N THR A 172 12.85 -10.67 -19.17
CA THR A 172 11.68 -11.46 -19.59
C THR A 172 11.93 -12.96 -19.47
N LYS A 173 13.13 -13.43 -19.83
CA LYS A 173 13.53 -14.84 -19.67
C LYS A 173 13.43 -15.35 -18.23
N TYR A 174 13.67 -14.49 -17.24
CA TYR A 174 13.60 -14.85 -15.82
C TYR A 174 12.31 -14.41 -15.13
N GLY A 175 11.32 -13.93 -15.89
CA GLY A 175 10.03 -13.50 -15.33
C GLY A 175 10.09 -12.14 -14.63
N TYR A 176 11.11 -11.32 -14.93
CA TYR A 176 11.25 -9.95 -14.44
C TYR A 176 10.82 -8.92 -15.48
N TRP A 177 10.63 -7.68 -15.03
CA TRP A 177 10.29 -6.55 -15.89
C TRP A 177 10.89 -5.25 -15.37
N ASN A 178 10.89 -4.23 -16.21
CA ASN A 178 11.38 -2.88 -15.90
C ASN A 178 10.50 -1.82 -16.58
N GLU A 179 10.86 -0.55 -16.43
CA GLU A 179 10.15 0.58 -17.03
C GLU A 179 10.07 0.50 -18.56
N GLU A 180 11.14 0.04 -19.23
CA GLU A 180 11.17 -0.08 -20.69
C GLU A 180 10.15 -1.11 -21.19
N LEU A 181 10.11 -2.29 -20.56
CA LEU A 181 9.10 -3.33 -20.84
C LEU A 181 7.69 -2.83 -20.53
N SER A 182 7.50 -2.10 -19.44
CA SER A 182 6.20 -1.50 -19.08
C SER A 182 5.69 -0.55 -20.18
N HIS A 183 6.55 0.33 -20.70
CA HIS A 183 6.20 1.21 -21.83
C HIS A 183 5.92 0.44 -23.12
N GLN A 184 6.66 -0.64 -23.37
CA GLN A 184 6.44 -1.50 -24.54
C GLN A 184 5.09 -2.20 -24.44
N TRP A 185 4.83 -2.88 -23.33
CA TRP A 185 3.59 -3.63 -23.08
C TRP A 185 2.35 -2.73 -23.07
N ALA A 186 2.46 -1.53 -22.50
CA ALA A 186 1.38 -0.54 -22.55
C ALA A 186 1.07 -0.08 -23.98
N LYS A 187 1.99 -0.20 -24.94
CA LYS A 187 1.73 0.09 -26.37
C LYS A 187 1.15 -1.10 -27.12
N GLU A 188 1.51 -2.31 -26.72
CA GLU A 188 1.06 -3.56 -27.34
C GLU A 188 -0.35 -3.98 -26.87
N ALA A 189 -0.72 -3.63 -25.65
CA ALA A 189 -1.99 -4.04 -25.06
C ALA A 189 -3.22 -3.39 -25.73
N ASP A 190 -4.30 -4.16 -25.80
CA ASP A 190 -5.64 -3.73 -26.22
C ASP A 190 -6.36 -2.98 -25.10
N VAL A 191 -6.10 -3.37 -23.84
CA VAL A 191 -6.70 -2.78 -22.65
C VAL A 191 -5.62 -2.51 -21.62
N LEU A 192 -5.62 -1.31 -21.05
CA LEU A 192 -4.84 -0.97 -19.86
C LEU A 192 -5.76 -1.05 -18.65
N LEU A 193 -5.41 -1.91 -17.70
CA LEU A 193 -6.10 -2.05 -16.42
C LEU A 193 -5.14 -1.65 -15.31
N ILE A 194 -5.42 -0.53 -14.65
CA ILE A 194 -4.48 0.17 -13.77
C ILE A 194 -5.16 0.45 -12.42
N GLU A 195 -4.53 0.03 -11.32
CA GLU A 195 -4.96 0.45 -9.98
C GLU A 195 -4.71 1.95 -9.77
N GLU A 196 -5.64 2.65 -9.13
CA GLU A 196 -5.58 4.11 -8.94
C GLU A 196 -4.27 4.56 -8.27
N HIS A 197 -3.80 3.84 -7.25
CA HIS A 197 -2.53 4.15 -6.60
C HIS A 197 -1.29 3.88 -7.47
N ALA A 198 -1.45 3.15 -8.57
CA ALA A 198 -0.40 2.81 -9.52
C ALA A 198 -0.42 3.70 -10.78
N LEU A 199 -1.35 4.66 -10.88
CA LEU A 199 -1.35 5.70 -11.90
C LEU A 199 -0.18 6.66 -11.69
N THR A 200 0.87 6.49 -12.50
CA THR A 200 2.02 7.40 -12.58
C THR A 200 1.76 8.54 -13.55
N ASP A 201 2.58 9.60 -13.48
CA ASP A 201 2.49 10.75 -14.40
C ASP A 201 2.51 10.32 -15.89
N TRP A 202 3.39 9.37 -16.25
CA TRP A 202 3.48 8.90 -17.62
C TRP A 202 2.24 8.10 -18.07
N LEU A 203 1.61 7.33 -17.17
CA LEU A 203 0.36 6.62 -17.48
C LEU A 203 -0.79 7.59 -17.63
N ILE A 204 -0.87 8.61 -16.77
CA ILE A 204 -1.87 9.67 -16.87
C ILE A 204 -1.72 10.40 -18.22
N GLU A 205 -0.50 10.78 -18.60
CA GLU A 205 -0.24 11.43 -19.89
C GLU A 205 -0.58 10.51 -21.07
N TYR A 206 -0.12 9.26 -21.02
CA TYR A 206 -0.33 8.27 -22.09
C TYR A 206 -1.80 7.94 -22.31
N THR A 207 -2.56 7.74 -21.22
CA THR A 207 -4.00 7.42 -21.26
C THR A 207 -4.89 8.63 -21.57
N SER A 208 -4.41 9.85 -21.34
CA SER A 208 -5.14 11.09 -21.70
C SER A 208 -5.13 11.40 -23.20
N THR A 209 -4.44 10.59 -24.01
CA THR A 209 -4.43 10.74 -25.47
C THR A 209 -5.78 10.34 -26.06
N ASN A 210 -6.10 10.84 -27.26
CA ASN A 210 -7.31 10.47 -28.00
C ASN A 210 -7.28 9.03 -28.57
N LYS A 211 -6.37 8.18 -28.09
CA LYS A 211 -6.18 6.79 -28.51
C LYS A 211 -6.93 5.80 -27.64
N PHE A 212 -7.56 6.28 -26.56
CA PHE A 212 -8.22 5.43 -25.59
C PHE A 212 -9.68 5.83 -25.39
N GLU A 213 -10.53 4.82 -25.27
CA GLU A 213 -11.86 4.92 -24.69
C GLU A 213 -11.76 4.57 -23.20
N THR A 214 -12.25 5.46 -22.34
CA THR A 214 -12.16 5.30 -20.88
C THR A 214 -13.50 4.85 -20.30
N ALA A 215 -13.49 3.74 -19.58
CA ALA A 215 -14.65 3.29 -18.81
C ALA A 215 -14.70 3.98 -17.44
N PRO A 216 -15.88 4.08 -16.78
CA PRO A 216 -15.95 4.48 -15.38
C PRO A 216 -15.06 3.57 -14.52
N PRO A 217 -14.30 4.13 -13.55
CA PRO A 217 -13.50 3.31 -12.65
C PRO A 217 -14.39 2.43 -11.78
N THR A 218 -13.85 1.32 -11.29
CA THR A 218 -14.57 0.50 -10.30
C THR A 218 -14.76 1.27 -8.99
N THR A 219 -15.61 0.75 -8.11
CA THR A 219 -15.56 1.13 -6.70
C THR A 219 -14.25 0.64 -6.07
N GLN A 220 -13.92 1.14 -4.88
CA GLN A 220 -12.78 0.67 -4.11
C GLN A 220 -12.89 -0.83 -3.83
N ILE A 221 -11.80 -1.57 -4.02
CA ILE A 221 -11.74 -3.03 -3.90
C ILE A 221 -11.05 -3.40 -2.59
N GLY A 222 -11.77 -4.12 -1.74
CA GLY A 222 -11.33 -4.44 -0.39
C GLY A 222 -11.13 -3.19 0.48
N CYS A 223 -10.21 -3.29 1.44
CA CYS A 223 -9.96 -2.23 2.41
C CYS A 223 -8.83 -1.26 2.02
N GLN A 224 -8.21 -1.43 0.84
CA GLN A 224 -7.07 -0.62 0.43
C GLN A 224 -7.52 0.66 -0.27
N GLU A 225 -7.08 1.81 0.21
CA GLU A 225 -7.26 3.10 -0.50
C GLU A 225 -6.53 3.08 -1.85
N GLY A 226 -7.16 3.64 -2.89
CA GLY A 226 -6.60 3.66 -4.24
C GLY A 226 -6.52 2.29 -4.92
N SER A 227 -7.32 1.32 -4.47
CA SER A 227 -7.49 0.00 -5.11
C SER A 227 -8.55 -0.01 -6.22
N SER A 228 -9.16 1.13 -6.52
CA SER A 228 -10.09 1.23 -7.64
C SER A 228 -9.32 1.00 -8.96
N LEU A 229 -10.00 0.37 -9.93
CA LEU A 229 -9.40 0.05 -11.22
C LEU A 229 -9.87 1.04 -12.27
N HIS A 230 -8.90 1.63 -12.94
CA HIS A 230 -9.09 2.43 -14.14
C HIS A 230 -8.88 1.57 -15.37
N LEU A 231 -9.84 1.64 -16.32
CA LEU A 231 -9.83 0.86 -17.53
C LEU A 231 -9.79 1.76 -18.76
N TYR A 232 -8.80 1.52 -19.62
CA TYR A 232 -8.57 2.26 -20.85
C TYR A 232 -8.49 1.27 -22.01
N ARG A 233 -9.46 1.33 -22.92
CA ARG A 233 -9.47 0.49 -24.13
C ARG A 233 -8.84 1.23 -25.29
N ARG A 234 -7.89 0.61 -25.99
CA ARG A 234 -7.28 1.17 -27.18
C ARG A 234 -8.30 1.24 -28.33
N LEU A 235 -8.36 2.40 -28.98
CA LEU A 235 -9.10 2.58 -30.22
C LEU A 235 -8.28 2.01 -31.41
N PRO A 236 -8.95 1.41 -32.41
CA PRO A 236 -8.30 0.86 -33.60
C PRO A 236 -7.60 1.91 -34.46
#